data_AF-A0A1C6DDI4-F1
#
_entry.id   AF-A0A1C6DDI4-F1
#
_cell.length_a   1.000
_cell.length_b   1.000
_cell.length_c   1.000
_cell.angle_alpha   90.00
_cell.angle_beta   90.00
_cell.angle_gamma   90.00
#
_symmetry.space_group_name_H-M   'P 1'
#
loop_
_entity.id
_entity.type
_entity.pdbx_description
1 polymer ?
#
loop_
_entity_poly.entity_id
_entity_poly.type
_entity_poly.pdbx_seq_one_letter_code
_entity_poly.pdbx_strand_id
1 'polypeptide(L)'
;METLQFLLPEKLEEPYLTYNELQDSQGFDLSACCGKQVARYTYTVTNYPGRPEGVQANLYVCEGQPVAGDILCAGADGFQDTLVYPEQN
;
A
#
# COMPACT_ATOMS: atom_id res chain seq x y z
N MET A 1 -3.07 -10.26 10.66
CA MET A 1 -3.03 -10.09 9.21
C MET A 1 -4.44 -10.15 8.70
N GLU A 2 -4.83 -9.18 7.89
CA GLU A 2 -6.11 -9.14 7.20
C GLU A 2 -5.88 -9.30 5.69
N THR A 3 -6.87 -9.82 4.98
CA THR A 3 -6.80 -9.99 3.52
C THR A 3 -8.11 -9.55 2.88
N LEU A 4 -7.99 -8.73 1.84
CA LEU A 4 -9.12 -8.25 1.04
C LEU A 4 -8.83 -8.55 -0.43
N GLN A 5 -9.78 -9.18 -1.12
CA GLN A 5 -9.71 -9.35 -2.58
C GLN A 5 -10.74 -8.45 -3.24
N PHE A 6 -10.35 -7.75 -4.29
CA PHE A 6 -11.23 -6.88 -5.05
C PHE A 6 -10.81 -6.83 -6.52
N LEU A 7 -11.74 -6.43 -7.37
CA LEU A 7 -11.47 -6.17 -8.78
C LEU A 7 -10.97 -4.74 -8.91
N LEU A 8 -9.77 -4.55 -9.46
CA LEU A 8 -9.27 -3.22 -9.77
C LEU A 8 -10.04 -2.68 -11.00
N PRO A 9 -10.47 -1.42 -11.02
CA PRO A 9 -11.16 -0.85 -12.17
C PRO A 9 -10.35 -0.97 -13.46
N GLU A 10 -11.02 -0.99 -14.61
CA GLU A 10 -10.37 -1.05 -15.93
C GLU A 10 -9.48 0.16 -16.24
N LYS A 11 -9.66 1.26 -15.50
CA LYS A 11 -8.86 2.48 -15.58
C LYS A 11 -8.65 3.02 -14.18
N LEU A 12 -7.44 3.53 -13.90
CA LEU A 12 -7.20 4.21 -12.64
C LEU A 12 -7.85 5.60 -12.68
N GLU A 13 -8.83 5.78 -11.80
CA GLU A 13 -9.39 7.07 -11.45
C GLU A 13 -9.07 7.34 -9.98
N GLU A 14 -9.33 8.55 -9.48
CA GLU A 14 -9.15 8.84 -8.07
C GLU A 14 -10.01 7.91 -7.19
N PRO A 15 -9.47 7.39 -6.07
CA PRO A 15 -8.16 7.72 -5.47
C PRO A 15 -6.97 6.86 -5.99
N TYR A 16 -7.20 5.92 -6.90
CA TYR A 16 -6.15 4.99 -7.36
C TYR A 16 -5.08 5.68 -8.20
N LEU A 17 -5.42 6.77 -8.89
CA LEU A 17 -4.45 7.54 -9.66
C LEU A 17 -3.38 8.14 -8.75
N THR A 18 -3.78 8.94 -7.74
CA THR A 18 -2.86 9.47 -6.71
C THR A 18 -2.11 8.35 -6.00
N TYR A 19 -2.78 7.24 -5.70
CA TYR A 19 -2.13 6.11 -5.05
C TYR A 19 -1.04 5.48 -5.94
N ASN A 20 -1.27 5.36 -7.26
CA ASN A 20 -0.28 4.82 -8.20
C ASN A 20 0.97 5.70 -8.30
N GLU A 21 0.85 7.03 -8.20
CA GLU A 21 2.02 7.92 -8.19
C GLU A 21 2.99 7.59 -7.04
N LEU A 22 2.45 7.25 -5.85
CA LEU A 22 3.25 6.75 -4.73
C LEU A 22 3.90 5.39 -5.07
N GLN A 23 3.19 4.52 -5.80
CA GLN A 23 3.70 3.20 -6.18
C GLN A 23 4.82 3.29 -7.21
N ASP A 24 4.69 4.18 -8.20
CA ASP A 24 5.70 4.42 -9.23
C ASP A 24 7.02 4.89 -8.58
N SER A 25 6.95 5.70 -7.51
CA SER A 25 8.13 6.19 -6.78
C SER A 25 8.98 5.09 -6.13
N GLN A 26 8.38 3.93 -5.84
CA GLN A 26 9.03 2.77 -5.23
C GLN A 26 9.21 1.60 -6.21
N GLY A 27 8.99 1.84 -7.52
CA GLY A 27 9.23 0.87 -8.60
C GLY A 27 8.10 -0.14 -8.81
N PHE A 28 6.92 0.10 -8.24
CA PHE A 28 5.71 -0.65 -8.54
C PHE A 28 4.91 0.03 -9.64
N ASP A 29 3.89 -0.67 -10.16
CA ASP A 29 2.94 -0.15 -11.15
C ASP A 29 1.59 -0.86 -10.95
N LEU A 30 0.65 -0.17 -10.31
CA LEU A 30 -0.71 -0.70 -10.08
C LEU A 30 -1.54 -0.68 -11.37
N SER A 31 -1.23 0.19 -12.32
CA SER A 31 -1.96 0.32 -13.59
C SER A 31 -1.81 -0.94 -14.46
N ALA A 32 -0.71 -1.67 -14.32
CA ALA A 32 -0.50 -2.99 -14.93
C ALA A 32 -1.55 -4.05 -14.50
N CYS A 33 -2.33 -3.76 -13.44
CA CYS A 33 -3.36 -4.63 -12.89
C CYS A 33 -4.80 -4.15 -13.16
N CYS A 34 -5.00 -3.10 -13.94
CA CYS A 34 -6.33 -2.63 -14.32
C CYS A 34 -7.20 -3.76 -14.90
N GLY A 35 -8.43 -3.88 -14.41
CA GLY A 35 -9.36 -4.95 -14.80
C GLY A 35 -9.03 -6.34 -14.25
N LYS A 36 -8.01 -6.49 -13.40
CA LYS A 36 -7.62 -7.76 -12.78
C LYS A 36 -8.03 -7.84 -11.31
N GLN A 37 -8.10 -9.06 -10.80
CA GLN A 37 -8.29 -9.29 -9.37
C GLN A 37 -6.98 -9.01 -8.61
N VAL A 38 -7.09 -8.24 -7.54
CA VAL A 38 -5.96 -7.86 -6.67
C VAL A 38 -6.28 -8.30 -5.24
N ALA A 39 -5.28 -8.86 -4.57
CA ALA A 39 -5.34 -9.19 -3.15
C ALA A 39 -4.51 -8.18 -2.36
N ARG A 40 -5.14 -7.50 -1.39
CA ARG A 40 -4.44 -6.67 -0.40
C ARG A 40 -4.25 -7.46 0.88
N TYR A 41 -3.02 -7.50 1.36
CA TYR A 41 -2.63 -8.03 2.65
C TYR A 41 -2.27 -6.88 3.58
N THR A 42 -2.89 -6.83 4.74
CA THR A 42 -2.63 -5.79 5.74
C THR A 42 -1.99 -6.41 6.97
N TYR A 43 -0.83 -5.91 7.34
CA TYR A 43 -0.02 -6.35 8.48
C TYR A 43 0.09 -5.24 9.52
N THR A 44 0.01 -5.59 10.80
CA THR A 44 0.37 -4.65 11.87
C THR A 44 1.88 -4.52 11.94
N VAL A 45 2.40 -3.29 11.96
CA VAL A 45 3.81 -2.99 12.14
C VAL A 45 4.06 -2.65 13.61
N THR A 46 4.97 -3.38 14.26
CA THR A 46 5.24 -3.26 15.71
C THR A 46 6.57 -2.59 16.02
N ASN A 47 7.33 -2.22 14.99
CA ASN A 47 8.70 -1.70 15.10
C ASN A 47 8.89 -0.40 14.31
N TYR A 48 7.83 0.36 14.06
CA TYR A 48 7.93 1.66 13.39
C TYR A 48 8.52 2.70 14.36
N PRO A 49 9.59 3.44 14.00
CA PRO A 49 10.21 4.42 14.90
C PRO A 49 9.21 5.48 15.38
N GLY A 50 9.22 5.74 16.69
CA GLY A 50 8.33 6.73 17.31
C GLY A 50 6.85 6.37 17.35
N ARG A 51 6.43 5.21 16.80
CA ARG A 51 5.04 4.74 16.80
C ARG A 51 4.95 3.26 17.16
N PRO A 52 4.73 2.91 18.45
CA PRO A 52 4.67 1.52 18.88
C PRO A 52 3.42 0.78 18.40
N GLU A 53 2.34 1.51 18.10
CA GLU A 53 1.05 0.95 17.70
C GLU A 53 0.39 1.82 16.60
N GLY A 54 -0.62 1.26 15.92
CA GLY A 54 -1.44 1.98 14.94
C GLY A 54 -0.86 2.05 13.53
N VAL A 55 0.36 1.53 13.31
CA VAL A 55 1.00 1.45 12.00
C VAL A 55 0.66 0.12 11.32
N GLN A 56 0.31 0.20 10.04
CA GLN A 56 -0.02 -0.92 9.18
C GLN A 56 0.86 -0.90 7.93
N ALA A 57 1.18 -2.08 7.40
CA ALA A 57 1.78 -2.25 6.10
C ALA A 57 0.76 -2.94 5.18
N ASN A 58 0.48 -2.34 4.03
CA ASN A 58 -0.35 -2.91 2.99
C ASN A 58 0.52 -3.42 1.84
N LEU A 59 0.23 -4.63 1.37
CA LEU A 59 0.85 -5.22 0.18
C LEU A 59 -0.24 -5.67 -0.78
N TYR A 60 -0.18 -5.20 -2.02
CA TYR A 60 -1.12 -5.55 -3.07
C TYR A 60 -0.43 -6.51 -4.03
N VAL A 61 -1.09 -7.65 -4.24
CA VAL A 61 -0.58 -8.73 -5.09
C VAL A 61 -1.59 -9.00 -6.19
N CYS A 62 -1.11 -8.98 -7.43
CA CYS A 62 -1.88 -9.36 -8.61
C CYS A 62 -1.13 -10.48 -9.33
N GLU A 63 -1.82 -11.56 -9.67
CA GLU A 63 -1.23 -12.72 -10.38
C GLU A 63 0.05 -13.27 -9.72
N GLY A 64 0.11 -13.19 -8.39
CA GLY A 64 1.25 -13.66 -7.59
C GLY A 64 2.45 -12.71 -7.54
N GLN A 65 2.36 -11.51 -8.12
CA GLN A 65 3.40 -10.48 -8.07
C GLN A 65 2.96 -9.29 -7.20
N PRO A 66 3.85 -8.72 -6.36
CA PRO A 66 3.60 -7.43 -5.72
C PRO A 66 3.51 -6.31 -6.75
N VAL A 67 2.46 -5.49 -6.64
CA VAL A 67 2.14 -4.42 -7.61
C VAL A 67 1.84 -3.08 -6.96
N ALA A 68 1.73 -3.05 -5.63
CA ALA A 68 1.68 -1.85 -4.81
C ALA A 68 1.91 -2.19 -3.34
N GLY A 69 2.26 -1.19 -2.54
CA GLY A 69 2.23 -1.26 -1.09
C GLY A 69 2.51 0.08 -0.42
N ASP A 70 2.16 0.16 0.86
CA ASP A 70 2.31 1.37 1.65
C ASP A 70 2.45 1.05 3.14
N ILE A 71 3.07 2.00 3.86
CA ILE A 71 2.97 2.09 5.31
C ILE A 71 1.93 3.16 5.64
N LEU A 72 0.94 2.81 6.45
CA LEU A 72 -0.18 3.64 6.82
C LEU A 72 -0.29 3.73 8.34
N CYS A 73 -0.51 4.93 8.85
CA CYS A 73 -1.04 5.14 10.20
C CYS A 73 -2.30 5.99 10.08
N ALA A 74 -3.44 5.50 10.56
CA ALA A 74 -4.68 6.27 10.57
C ALA A 74 -4.71 7.27 11.74
N GLY A 75 -5.54 8.32 11.65
CA GLY A 75 -5.78 9.30 12.72
C GLY A 75 -5.35 10.73 12.37
N ALA A 76 -5.47 11.64 13.33
CA ALA A 76 -5.19 13.08 13.15
C ALA A 76 -3.73 13.37 12.77
N ASP A 77 -2.80 12.59 13.31
CA ASP A 77 -1.38 12.60 12.93
C ASP A 77 -1.05 11.41 12.01
N GLY A 78 -2.01 11.02 11.18
CA GLY A 78 -1.86 9.90 10.26
C GLY A 78 -0.91 10.21 9.11
N PHE A 79 -0.43 9.17 8.44
CA PHE A 79 0.39 9.29 7.26
C PHE A 79 0.20 8.07 6.37
N GLN A 80 0.55 8.22 5.10
CA GLN A 80 0.70 7.14 4.15
C GLN A 80 1.98 7.38 3.37
N ASP A 81 2.85 6.38 3.35
CA ASP A 81 4.18 6.46 2.73
C ASP A 81 4.53 5.14 2.03
N THR A 82 5.65 5.13 1.32
CA THR A 82 6.23 3.94 0.67
C THR A 82 6.61 2.86 1.69
N LEU A 83 6.95 1.66 1.20
CA LEU A 83 7.40 0.56 2.05
C LEU A 83 8.84 0.73 2.59
N VAL A 84 9.54 1.80 2.22
CA VAL A 84 10.91 2.04 2.68
C VAL A 84 10.91 2.24 4.19
N TYR A 85 11.74 1.46 4.90
CA TYR A 85 11.87 1.62 6.35
C TYR A 85 12.50 2.99 6.65
N PRO A 86 11.89 3.82 7.52
CA PRO A 86 12.38 5.17 7.77
C PRO A 86 13.75 5.16 8.44
N GLU A 87 14.63 6.08 8.03
CA GLU A 87 15.92 6.28 8.68
C GLU A 87 15.73 6.82 10.11
N GLN A 88 16.45 6.23 11.07
CA GLN A 88 16.52 6.76 12.43
C GLN A 88 17.59 7.85 12.46
N ASN A 89 17.17 9.12 12.40
CA ASN A 89 18.05 10.24 12.72
C ASN A 89 18.17 10.44 14.24
#